data_AF-A0A6S7F3W0-F1
#
_entry.id   AF-A0A6S7F3W0-F1
#
_cell.length_a   1.000
_cell.length_b   1.000
_cell.length_c   1.000
_cell.angle_alpha   90.00
_cell.angle_beta   90.00
_cell.angle_gamma   90.00
#
_symmetry.space_group_name_H-M   'P 1'
#
loop_
_entity.id
_entity.type
_entity.pdbx_description
1 polymer ?
#
loop_
_entity_poly.entity_id
_entity_poly.type
_entity_poly.pdbx_seq_one_letter_code
_entity_poly.pdbx_strand_id
1 'polypeptide(L)'
;MHTHPAVVYGASTLPAPAGKRFLPLSAVAACKTFREAVRLAWEHRARPNMTQRSLAEECGLYAPHVSSYLHPEPLDGKNRPRLDLPADCIDAFEEAVGNHAIRQYLNHLGRLTIMEEVIAQRAA
;
A
#
# COMPACT_ATOMS: atom_id res chain seq x y z
N MET A 1 52.55 12.15 -23.53
CA MET A 1 51.08 12.05 -23.62
C MET A 1 50.70 10.61 -23.28
N HIS A 2 50.27 10.36 -22.04
CA HIS A 2 49.76 9.05 -21.63
C HIS A 2 48.45 9.29 -20.90
N THR A 3 47.36 9.00 -21.60
CA THR A 3 45.98 9.08 -21.14
C THR A 3 45.71 8.02 -20.08
N HIS A 4 45.24 8.43 -18.89
CA HIS A 4 44.66 7.52 -17.91
C HIS A 4 43.31 6.99 -18.43
N PRO A 5 43.00 5.69 -18.28
CA PRO A 5 41.66 5.19 -18.57
C PRO A 5 40.70 5.65 -17.46
N ALA A 6 39.55 6.18 -17.86
CA ALA A 6 38.46 6.50 -16.95
C ALA A 6 37.91 5.20 -16.35
N VAL A 7 37.92 5.10 -15.02
CA VAL A 7 37.24 4.03 -14.29
C VAL A 7 35.74 4.25 -14.47
N VAL A 8 35.13 3.42 -15.30
CA VAL A 8 33.68 3.36 -15.45
C VAL A 8 33.14 2.67 -14.20
N TYR A 9 32.56 3.43 -13.28
CA TYR A 9 31.77 2.86 -12.20
C TYR A 9 30.51 2.25 -12.81
N GLY A 10 30.59 0.96 -13.17
CA GLY A 10 29.41 0.17 -13.42
C GLY A 10 28.59 0.20 -12.14
N ALA A 11 27.41 0.83 -12.18
CA ALA A 11 26.45 0.74 -11.10
C ALA A 11 26.08 -0.73 -10.94
N SER A 12 26.73 -1.42 -10.00
CA SER A 12 26.34 -2.74 -9.54
C SER A 12 24.87 -2.66 -9.12
N THR A 13 23.98 -3.12 -10.00
CA THR A 13 22.58 -3.31 -9.67
C THR A 13 22.49 -4.60 -8.87
N LEU A 14 22.95 -4.55 -7.62
CA LEU A 14 22.54 -5.55 -6.66
C LEU A 14 21.01 -5.49 -6.61
N PRO A 15 20.29 -6.62 -6.74
CA PRO A 15 18.85 -6.60 -6.55
C PRO A 15 18.60 -6.04 -5.15
N ALA A 16 17.83 -4.96 -5.06
CA ALA A 16 17.33 -4.47 -3.79
C ALA A 16 16.76 -5.68 -3.03
N PRO A 17 16.94 -5.77 -1.69
CA PRO A 17 16.32 -6.84 -0.92
C PRO A 17 14.85 -6.91 -1.31
N ALA A 18 14.29 -8.12 -1.40
CA ALA A 18 12.91 -8.38 -1.81
C ALA A 18 11.92 -7.75 -0.81
N GLY A 19 11.85 -6.43 -0.79
CA GLY A 19 10.97 -5.61 0.01
C GLY A 19 9.69 -5.36 -0.76
N LYS A 20 8.64 -5.06 -0.02
CA LYS A 20 7.34 -4.67 -0.55
C LYS A 20 7.50 -3.57 -1.60
N ARG A 21 6.90 -3.78 -2.76
CA ARG A 21 6.98 -2.86 -3.89
C ARG A 21 6.16 -1.60 -3.62
N PHE A 22 6.66 -0.44 -4.03
CA PHE A 22 5.89 0.80 -4.09
C PHE A 22 5.06 0.87 -5.38
N LEU A 23 3.80 1.28 -5.28
CA LEU A 23 2.94 1.53 -6.44
C LEU A 23 3.13 2.97 -6.96
N PRO A 24 2.77 3.25 -8.23
CA PRO A 24 2.79 4.60 -8.78
C PRO A 24 1.95 5.56 -7.93
N LEU A 25 2.52 6.73 -7.62
CA LEU A 25 1.85 7.74 -6.78
C LEU A 25 0.51 8.20 -7.38
N SER A 26 0.36 8.22 -8.70
CA SER A 26 -0.89 8.55 -9.36
C SER A 26 -2.02 7.56 -9.05
N ALA A 27 -1.70 6.26 -8.96
CA ALA A 27 -2.67 5.23 -8.61
C ALA A 27 -3.11 5.36 -7.14
N VAL A 28 -2.15 5.63 -6.25
CA VAL A 28 -2.42 5.85 -4.82
C VAL A 28 -3.23 7.13 -4.59
N ALA A 29 -2.89 8.23 -5.28
CA ALA A 29 -3.59 9.51 -5.18
C ALA A 29 -5.00 9.47 -5.78
N ALA A 30 -5.28 8.51 -6.66
CA ALA A 30 -6.63 8.29 -7.20
C ALA A 30 -7.57 7.63 -6.17
N CYS A 31 -7.03 6.97 -5.14
CA CYS A 31 -7.82 6.41 -4.05
C CYS A 31 -8.42 7.52 -3.19
N LYS A 32 -9.74 7.54 -3.06
CA LYS A 32 -10.51 8.48 -2.23
C LYS A 32 -10.81 7.93 -0.84
N THR A 33 -10.72 6.62 -0.68
CA THR A 33 -11.06 5.93 0.57
C THR A 33 -9.99 4.92 0.93
N PHE A 34 -9.89 4.61 2.23
CA PHE A 34 -8.99 3.57 2.73
C PHE A 34 -9.28 2.21 2.08
N ARG A 35 -10.56 1.90 1.86
CA ARG A 35 -11.02 0.70 1.15
C ARG A 35 -10.49 0.62 -0.27
N GLU A 36 -10.49 1.72 -1.01
CA GLU A 36 -9.90 1.76 -2.36
C GLU A 36 -8.40 1.47 -2.33
N ALA A 37 -7.67 1.95 -1.32
CA ALA A 37 -6.25 1.64 -1.16
C ALA A 37 -5.99 0.17 -0.81
N VAL A 38 -6.79 -0.42 0.08
CA VAL A 38 -6.74 -1.86 0.43
C VAL A 38 -7.02 -2.72 -0.81
N ARG A 39 -7.99 -2.31 -1.62
CA ARG A 39 -8.30 -2.97 -2.90
C ARG A 39 -7.19 -2.83 -3.93
N LEU A 40 -6.63 -1.64 -4.08
CA LEU A 40 -5.49 -1.40 -4.97
C LEU A 40 -4.32 -2.30 -4.59
N ALA A 41 -4.04 -2.44 -3.29
CA ALA A 41 -3.02 -3.35 -2.77
C ALA A 41 -3.27 -4.81 -3.21
N TRP A 42 -4.52 -5.27 -3.10
CA TRP A 42 -4.91 -6.62 -3.52
C TRP A 42 -4.83 -6.84 -5.03
N GLU A 43 -5.25 -5.86 -5.83
CA GLU A 43 -5.22 -5.92 -7.30
C GLU A 43 -3.77 -5.98 -7.81
N HIS A 44 -2.84 -5.28 -7.15
CA HIS A 44 -1.41 -5.27 -7.47
C HIS A 44 -0.55 -6.26 -6.66
N ARG A 45 -1.19 -7.29 -6.10
CA ARG A 45 -0.48 -8.33 -5.31
C ARG A 45 0.63 -8.99 -6.12
N ALA A 46 1.74 -9.29 -5.45
CA ALA A 46 2.90 -9.95 -6.06
C ALA A 46 2.59 -11.39 -6.49
N ARG A 47 1.69 -12.08 -5.76
CA ARG A 47 1.25 -13.45 -6.03
C ARG A 47 -0.13 -13.46 -6.71
N PRO A 48 -0.24 -13.55 -8.04
CA PRO A 48 -1.53 -13.45 -8.74
C PRO A 48 -2.51 -14.58 -8.37
N ASN A 49 -1.99 -15.78 -8.08
CA ASN A 49 -2.78 -16.96 -7.71
C ASN A 49 -3.17 -17.00 -6.21
N MET A 50 -2.83 -15.97 -5.44
CA MET A 50 -3.21 -15.87 -4.03
C MET A 50 -4.74 -15.73 -3.91
N THR A 51 -5.34 -16.51 -3.01
CA THR A 51 -6.79 -16.46 -2.75
C THR A 51 -7.09 -15.60 -1.53
N GLN A 52 -8.34 -15.13 -1.41
CA GLN A 52 -8.79 -14.41 -0.20
C GLN A 52 -8.67 -15.27 1.07
N ARG A 53 -8.79 -16.59 0.93
CA ARG A 53 -8.59 -17.53 2.03
C ARG A 53 -7.13 -17.56 2.48
N SER A 54 -6.20 -17.67 1.55
CA SER A 54 -4.76 -17.62 1.85
C SER A 54 -4.38 -16.29 2.50
N LEU A 55 -4.95 -15.18 2.02
CA LEU A 55 -4.79 -13.87 2.66
C LEU A 55 -5.32 -13.85 4.09
N ALA A 56 -6.48 -14.45 4.33
CA ALA A 56 -7.05 -14.53 5.67
C ALA A 56 -6.13 -15.30 6.63
N GLU A 57 -5.63 -16.45 6.18
CA GLU A 57 -4.74 -17.32 6.95
C GLU A 57 -3.39 -16.63 7.26
N GLU A 58 -2.79 -15.97 6.28
CA GLU A 58 -1.50 -15.27 6.44
C GLU A 58 -1.60 -14.01 7.31
N CYS A 59 -2.73 -13.30 7.24
CA CYS A 59 -2.94 -12.06 8.00
C CYS A 59 -3.62 -12.28 9.36
N GLY A 60 -3.99 -13.51 9.70
CA GLY A 60 -4.79 -13.82 10.90
C GLY A 60 -6.20 -13.21 10.87
N LEU A 61 -6.76 -12.96 9.68
CA LEU A 61 -8.08 -12.38 9.50
C LEU A 61 -9.16 -13.47 9.46
N TYR A 62 -10.37 -13.13 9.89
CA TYR A 62 -11.51 -14.02 9.72
C TYR A 62 -11.95 -14.04 8.25
N ALA A 63 -11.84 -15.20 7.59
CA ALA A 63 -12.04 -15.34 6.14
C ALA A 63 -13.36 -14.74 5.61
N PRO A 64 -14.52 -14.89 6.28
CA PRO A 64 -15.76 -14.23 5.84
C PRO A 64 -15.69 -12.70 5.78
N HIS A 65 -14.86 -12.06 6.61
CA HIS A 65 -14.70 -10.61 6.62
C HIS A 65 -13.78 -10.11 5.50
N VAL A 66 -12.86 -10.94 4.99
CA VAL A 66 -11.93 -10.55 3.92
C VAL A 66 -12.66 -10.12 2.65
N SER A 67 -13.73 -10.84 2.30
CA SER A 67 -14.60 -10.45 1.18
C SER A 67 -15.25 -9.08 1.39
N SER A 68 -15.58 -8.74 2.65
CA SER A 68 -16.11 -7.43 3.00
C SER A 68 -15.04 -6.35 2.87
N TYR A 69 -13.79 -6.58 3.28
CA TYR A 69 -12.70 -5.60 3.15
C TYR A 69 -12.39 -5.27 1.68
N LEU A 70 -12.45 -6.27 0.80
CA LEU A 70 -12.11 -6.15 -0.62
C LEU A 70 -13.28 -5.74 -1.51
N HIS A 71 -14.47 -5.53 -0.95
CA HIS A 71 -15.65 -5.18 -1.72
C HIS A 71 -15.60 -3.72 -2.23
N PRO A 72 -16.03 -3.41 -3.47
CA PRO A 72 -16.17 -2.03 -3.98
C PRO A 72 -17.08 -1.18 -3.14
N GLU A 73 -18.29 -1.67 -2.93
CA GLU A 73 -19.32 -0.88 -2.29
C GLU A 73 -19.08 -0.86 -0.78
N PRO A 74 -19.14 0.32 -0.15
CA PRO A 74 -18.99 0.44 1.30
C PRO A 74 -20.20 -0.11 2.05
N LEU A 75 -21.32 -0.33 1.36
CA LEU A 75 -22.58 -0.83 1.94
C LEU A 75 -22.85 -2.26 1.48
N ASP A 76 -23.51 -3.04 2.33
CA ASP A 76 -24.05 -4.36 1.99
C ASP A 76 -25.44 -4.24 1.33
N GLY A 77 -25.99 -5.37 0.86
CA GLY A 77 -27.34 -5.41 0.26
C GLY A 77 -28.49 -5.06 1.21
N LYS A 78 -28.21 -4.79 2.49
CA LYS A 78 -29.14 -4.32 3.52
C LYS A 78 -28.80 -2.90 3.99
N ASN A 79 -27.99 -2.16 3.23
CA ASN A 79 -27.56 -0.79 3.51
C ASN A 79 -26.76 -0.64 4.82
N ARG A 80 -26.09 -1.71 5.29
CA ARG A 80 -25.20 -1.67 6.45
C ARG A 80 -23.76 -1.46 6.01
N PRO A 81 -22.94 -0.73 6.79
CA PRO A 81 -21.54 -0.54 6.46
C PRO A 81 -20.80 -1.88 6.47
N ARG A 82 -20.02 -2.13 5.41
CA ARG A 82 -19.09 -3.25 5.37
C ARG A 82 -17.91 -2.95 6.28
N LEU A 83 -17.34 -4.01 6.83
CA LEU A 83 -16.16 -3.90 7.66
C LEU A 83 -14.97 -3.39 6.83
N ASP A 84 -14.15 -2.55 7.44
CA ASP A 84 -12.85 -2.11 6.93
C ASP A 84 -11.72 -2.94 7.53
N LEU A 85 -10.57 -2.97 6.85
CA LEU A 85 -9.39 -3.68 7.35
C LEU A 85 -8.94 -3.06 8.68
N PRO A 86 -8.74 -3.86 9.76
CA PRO A 86 -8.21 -3.35 11.02
C PRO A 86 -6.81 -2.75 10.83
N ALA A 87 -6.53 -1.63 11.50
CA ALA A 87 -5.25 -0.94 11.40
C ALA A 87 -4.06 -1.83 11.83
N ASP A 88 -4.26 -2.64 12.87
CA ASP A 88 -3.26 -3.58 13.39
C ASP A 88 -2.87 -4.67 12.39
N CYS A 89 -3.72 -4.92 11.38
CA CYS A 89 -3.49 -5.93 10.35
C CYS A 89 -2.83 -5.37 9.08
N ILE A 90 -2.58 -4.05 8.99
CA ILE A 90 -2.02 -3.41 7.78
C ILE A 90 -0.65 -4.02 7.44
N ASP A 91 0.19 -4.26 8.44
CA ASP A 91 1.55 -4.75 8.23
C ASP A 91 1.58 -6.15 7.64
N ALA A 92 0.78 -7.05 8.23
CA ALA A 92 0.60 -8.41 7.74
C ALA A 92 -0.05 -8.43 6.36
N PHE A 93 -1.04 -7.56 6.13
CA PHE A 93 -1.71 -7.44 4.84
C PHE A 93 -0.74 -7.02 3.74
N GLU A 94 0.03 -5.95 3.95
CA GLU A 94 1.00 -5.46 2.99
C GLU A 94 2.11 -6.48 2.72
N GLU A 95 2.52 -7.24 3.73
CA GLU A 95 3.49 -8.33 3.59
C GLU A 95 2.93 -9.42 2.68
N ALA A 96 1.70 -9.86 2.95
CA ALA A 96 1.05 -10.92 2.20
C ALA A 96 0.82 -10.54 0.73
N VAL A 97 0.40 -9.30 0.44
CA VAL A 97 0.21 -8.82 -0.94
C VAL A 97 1.51 -8.35 -1.60
N GLY A 98 2.56 -8.07 -0.83
CA GLY A 98 3.89 -7.69 -1.32
C GLY A 98 4.01 -6.27 -1.85
N ASN A 99 3.17 -5.33 -1.39
CA ASN A 99 3.24 -3.93 -1.79
C ASN A 99 2.81 -2.96 -0.67
N HIS A 100 3.20 -1.70 -0.81
CA HIS A 100 3.01 -0.63 0.18
C HIS A 100 1.81 0.29 -0.10
N ALA A 101 0.82 -0.17 -0.86
CA ALA A 101 -0.25 0.73 -1.33
C ALA A 101 -1.04 1.38 -0.17
N ILE A 102 -1.28 0.65 0.92
CA ILE A 102 -2.04 1.15 2.08
C ILE A 102 -1.24 2.21 2.83
N ARG A 103 0.02 1.93 3.15
CA ARG A 103 0.93 2.89 3.80
C ARG A 103 1.20 4.09 2.91
N GLN A 104 1.35 3.90 1.59
CA GLN A 104 1.49 5.03 0.66
C GLN A 104 0.25 5.93 0.68
N TYR A 105 -0.95 5.34 0.73
CA TYR A 105 -2.21 6.09 0.85
C TYR A 105 -2.29 6.85 2.18
N LEU A 106 -2.00 6.20 3.31
CA LEU A 106 -2.01 6.84 4.62
C LEU A 106 -0.99 7.99 4.72
N ASN A 107 0.22 7.79 4.18
CA ASN A 107 1.25 8.82 4.11
C ASN A 107 0.84 9.97 3.18
N HIS A 108 0.12 9.68 2.08
CA HIS A 108 -0.42 10.71 1.20
C HIS A 108 -1.47 11.56 1.93
N LEU A 109 -2.38 10.91 2.65
CA LEU A 109 -3.39 11.58 3.48
C LEU A 109 -2.72 12.46 4.55
N GLY A 110 -1.74 11.90 5.28
CA GLY A 110 -1.02 12.63 6.33
C GLY A 110 -0.11 13.75 5.83
N ARG A 111 0.44 13.66 4.60
CA ARG A 111 1.27 14.73 4.01
C ARG A 111 0.48 16.01 3.71
N LEU A 112 -0.82 15.91 3.43
CA LEU A 112 -1.68 17.09 3.30
C LEU A 112 -1.82 17.78 4.67
N THR A 113 -2.13 17.01 5.70
CA THR A 113 -2.41 17.53 7.05
C THR A 113 -1.16 18.09 7.75
N ILE A 114 0.01 17.45 7.61
CA ILE A 114 1.24 17.89 8.31
C ILE A 114 1.82 19.18 7.69
N MET A 115 1.77 19.34 6.37
CA MET A 115 2.28 20.56 5.74
C MET A 115 1.42 21.78 6.09
N GLU A 116 0.10 21.60 6.15
CA GLU A 116 -0.85 22.63 6.61
C GLU A 116 -0.56 23.03 8.06
N GLU A 117 -0.33 22.06 8.96
CA GLU A 117 0.02 22.32 10.35
C GLU A 117 1.36 23.07 10.48
N VAL A 118 2.39 22.69 9.73
CA VAL A 118 3.69 23.38 9.72
C VAL A 118 3.59 24.80 9.18
N ILE A 119 2.74 25.05 8.18
CA ILE A 119 2.47 26.41 7.69
C ILE A 119 1.73 27.23 8.75
N ALA A 120 0.72 26.66 9.41
CA ALA A 120 -0.02 27.32 10.47
C ALA A 120 0.88 27.68 11.67
N GLN A 121 1.79 26.78 12.08
CA GLN A 121 2.75 27.03 13.16
C GLN A 121 3.80 28.11 12.81
N ARG A 122 4.13 28.31 11.52
CA ARG A 122 5.07 29.36 11.07
C ARG A 122 4.42 30.73 10.88
N ALA A 123 3.09 30.77 10.75
CA ALA A 123 2.32 31.99 10.57
C ALA A 123 1.78 32.59 11.90
N ALA A 124 1.94 31.86 13.00
CA ALA A 124 1.65 32.30 14.37
C ALA A 124 2.89 32.92 15.03
#